data_AF-C1MHV3-F1
#
_entry.id   AF-C1MHV3-F1
#
_cell.length_a   1.000
_cell.length_b   1.000
_cell.length_c   1.000
_cell.angle_alpha   90.00
_cell.angle_beta   90.00
_cell.angle_gamma   90.00
#
_symmetry.space_group_name_H-M   'P 1'
#
loop_
_entity.id
_entity.type
_entity.pdbx_description
1 polymer ?
#
loop_
_entity_poly.entity_id
_entity_poly.type
_entity_poly.pdbx_seq_one_letter_code
_entity_poly.pdbx_strand_id
1 'polypeptide(L)'
;MNQPSRAEKFVLPDGVRKLTFTRDTKVANAGTFVVQKEDHTLGNAVRMQLHRDPEVVFSGYQVPHPSDNRIVIKVRAASAQSLGFLFLSAVRTRDPLALTARPPPSRPQVHTTKNSSPMQAMTEAVDCLRTEITDISQKFVDEVDSFRANQQ
;
A
#
# COMPACT_ATOMS: atom_id res chain seq x y z
N MET A 1 32.93 21.09 8.27
CA MET A 1 31.84 21.11 7.27
C MET A 1 30.58 20.55 7.94
N ASN A 2 29.44 21.25 7.93
CA ASN A 2 28.21 20.82 8.63
C ASN A 2 27.33 19.89 7.78
N GLN A 3 27.94 18.88 7.15
CA GLN A 3 27.23 17.95 6.27
C GLN A 3 26.97 16.64 7.01
N PRO A 4 25.72 16.20 7.16
CA PRO A 4 25.42 14.91 7.78
C PRO A 4 25.98 13.77 6.92
N SER A 5 26.32 12.65 7.55
CA SER A 5 26.87 11.51 6.82
C SER A 5 25.81 10.89 5.90
N ARG A 6 26.26 10.27 4.81
CA ARG A 6 25.34 9.62 3.84
C ARG A 6 24.60 8.43 4.46
N ALA A 7 25.26 7.68 5.35
CA ALA A 7 24.70 6.50 6.01
C ALA A 7 23.52 6.85 6.92
N GLU A 8 23.54 8.03 7.56
CA GLU A 8 22.42 8.50 8.38
C GLU A 8 21.10 8.64 7.61
N LYS A 9 21.09 8.59 6.28
CA LYS A 9 19.86 8.67 5.49
C LYS A 9 19.00 7.40 5.61
N PHE A 10 19.63 6.24 5.66
CA PHE A 10 18.95 4.94 5.62
C PHE A 10 19.27 4.06 6.84
N VAL A 11 20.38 4.29 7.54
CA VAL A 11 20.73 3.55 8.76
C VAL A 11 20.00 4.15 9.95
N LEU A 12 19.35 3.28 10.72
CA LEU A 12 18.71 3.66 11.98
C LEU A 12 19.75 3.67 13.10
N PRO A 13 19.77 4.71 13.95
CA PRO A 13 20.59 4.70 15.16
C PRO A 13 20.03 3.72 16.19
N ASP A 14 20.89 3.26 17.09
CA ASP A 14 20.53 2.31 18.13
C ASP A 14 19.40 2.85 19.03
N GLY A 15 18.41 2.00 19.33
CA GLY A 15 17.27 2.34 20.17
C GLY A 15 16.07 3.01 19.47
N VAL A 16 16.18 3.39 18.19
CA VAL A 16 15.06 3.97 17.43
C VAL A 16 14.29 2.88 16.65
N ARG A 17 12.97 2.83 16.83
CA ARG A 17 12.11 1.92 16.06
C ARG A 17 11.86 2.42 14.64
N LYS A 18 11.84 1.50 13.68
CA LYS A 18 11.54 1.80 12.27
C LYS A 18 10.15 2.34 12.05
N LEU A 19 9.16 1.77 12.73
CA LEU A 19 7.75 2.12 12.58
C LEU A 19 7.16 2.49 13.94
N THR A 20 6.45 3.61 13.98
CA THR A 20 5.64 4.03 15.12
C THR A 20 4.22 4.28 14.65
N PHE A 21 3.23 3.76 15.38
CA PHE A 21 1.83 3.91 15.06
C PHE A 21 1.10 4.71 16.15
N THR A 22 0.37 5.74 15.72
CA THR A 22 -0.46 6.57 16.59
C THR A 22 -1.88 6.56 16.06
N ARG A 23 -2.82 6.07 16.87
CA ARG A 23 -4.26 6.13 16.54
C ARG A 23 -4.74 7.57 16.59
N ASP A 24 -5.57 7.98 15.63
CA ASP A 24 -6.21 9.29 15.67
C ASP A 24 -7.36 9.27 16.68
N THR A 25 -7.50 10.34 17.45
CA THR A 25 -8.60 10.53 18.40
C THR A 25 -9.79 11.24 17.77
N LYS A 26 -9.59 11.97 16.67
CA LYS A 26 -10.64 12.78 16.03
C LYS A 26 -11.50 12.00 15.06
N VAL A 27 -10.93 10.99 14.40
CA VAL A 27 -11.59 10.23 13.34
C VAL A 27 -11.56 8.75 13.69
N ALA A 28 -12.73 8.11 13.69
CA ALA A 28 -12.85 6.68 13.92
C ALA A 28 -12.15 5.88 12.80
N ASN A 29 -11.54 4.75 13.17
CA ASN A 29 -10.78 3.89 12.25
C ASN A 29 -9.73 4.65 11.42
N ALA A 30 -9.08 5.65 12.02
CA ALA A 30 -7.95 6.36 11.43
C ALA A 30 -6.68 6.23 12.28
N GLY A 31 -5.54 6.24 11.61
CA GLY A 31 -4.24 6.17 12.26
C GLY A 31 -3.14 6.79 11.42
N THR A 32 -2.08 7.20 12.12
CA THR A 32 -0.87 7.77 11.52
C THR A 32 0.30 6.83 11.79
N PHE A 33 0.96 6.41 10.72
CA PHE A 33 2.19 5.64 10.74
C PHE A 33 3.36 6.57 10.45
N VAL A 34 4.36 6.56 11.33
CA VAL A 34 5.63 7.26 11.14
C VAL A 34 6.68 6.21 10.84
N VAL A 35 7.27 6.27 9.65
CA VAL A 35 8.33 5.37 9.22
C VAL A 35 9.64 6.15 9.11
N GLN A 36 10.63 5.70 9.86
CA GLN A 36 11.93 6.36 9.99
C GLN A 36 12.88 5.88 8.90
N LYS A 37 13.74 6.79 8.42
CA LYS A 37 14.79 6.52 7.42
C LYS A 37 14.23 5.92 6.13
N GLU A 38 13.15 6.51 5.64
CA GLU A 38 12.47 6.15 4.39
C GLU A 38 12.09 7.42 3.64
N ASP A 39 11.82 7.28 2.35
CA ASP A 39 11.54 8.38 1.44
C ASP A 39 10.25 8.14 0.61
N HIS A 40 10.07 8.95 -0.43
CA HIS A 40 8.94 8.88 -1.35
C HIS A 40 8.80 7.53 -2.05
N THR A 41 9.87 6.74 -2.15
CA THR A 41 9.87 5.43 -2.82
C THR A 41 8.90 4.49 -2.11
N LEU A 42 9.09 4.29 -0.80
CA LEU A 42 8.20 3.45 0.01
C LEU A 42 6.83 4.12 0.19
N GLY A 43 6.81 5.42 0.46
CA GLY A 43 5.57 6.16 0.71
C GLY A 43 4.60 6.10 -0.46
N ASN A 44 5.10 6.29 -1.68
CA ASN A 44 4.27 6.22 -2.89
C ASN A 44 3.80 4.79 -3.20
N ALA A 45 4.68 3.79 -3.06
CA ALA A 45 4.33 2.40 -3.31
C ALA A 45 3.19 1.92 -2.41
N VAL A 46 3.30 2.18 -1.10
CA VAL A 46 2.27 1.82 -0.12
C VAL A 46 0.98 2.61 -0.36
N ARG A 47 1.07 3.92 -0.63
CA ARG A 47 -0.10 4.75 -0.94
C ARG A 47 -0.90 4.16 -2.11
N MET A 48 -0.24 3.81 -3.19
CA MET A 48 -0.90 3.27 -4.38
C MET A 48 -1.65 1.96 -4.10
N GLN A 49 -1.14 1.14 -3.18
CA GLN A 49 -1.75 -0.14 -2.84
C GLN A 49 -2.95 0.03 -1.91
N LEU A 50 -2.83 0.94 -0.94
CA LEU A 50 -3.96 1.30 -0.10
C LEU A 50 -5.11 1.93 -0.90
N HIS A 51 -4.85 2.64 -2.01
CA HIS A 51 -5.91 3.17 -2.88
C HIS A 51 -6.61 2.09 -3.73
N ARG A 52 -6.00 0.91 -3.89
CA ARG A 52 -6.65 -0.21 -4.61
C ARG A 52 -7.72 -0.88 -3.75
N ASP A 53 -7.64 -0.72 -2.44
CA ASP A 53 -8.61 -1.25 -1.50
C ASP A 53 -9.86 -0.37 -1.43
N PRO A 54 -11.05 -0.86 -1.81
CA PRO A 54 -12.29 -0.10 -1.70
C PRO A 54 -12.70 0.20 -0.25
N GLU A 55 -12.21 -0.56 0.74
CA GLU A 55 -12.50 -0.32 2.15
C GLU A 55 -11.63 0.81 2.74
N VAL A 56 -10.60 1.28 2.04
CA VAL A 56 -9.80 2.43 2.48
C VAL A 56 -10.43 3.73 1.97
N VAL A 57 -11.00 4.51 2.89
CA VAL A 57 -11.64 5.80 2.56
C VAL A 57 -10.60 6.87 2.24
N PHE A 58 -9.46 6.84 2.93
CA PHE A 58 -8.40 7.81 2.72
C PHE A 58 -7.03 7.19 2.99
N SER A 59 -6.09 7.40 2.09
CA SER A 59 -4.68 7.20 2.36
C SER A 59 -3.86 8.33 1.77
N GLY A 60 -2.85 8.77 2.52
CA GLY A 60 -1.94 9.83 2.09
C GLY A 60 -0.61 9.70 2.81
N TYR A 61 0.45 10.16 2.18
CA TYR A 61 1.77 10.24 2.81
C TYR A 61 2.38 11.63 2.59
N GLN A 62 3.24 12.03 3.51
CA GLN A 62 4.00 13.27 3.41
C GLN A 62 5.40 13.08 3.99
N VAL A 63 6.36 13.81 3.42
CA VAL A 63 7.69 14.02 4.02
C VAL A 63 7.62 15.38 4.72
N PRO A 64 7.77 15.44 6.05
CA PRO A 64 7.57 16.68 6.80
C PRO A 64 8.62 17.75 6.46
N HIS A 65 9.85 17.33 6.15
CA HIS A 65 10.91 18.22 5.73
C HIS A 65 11.90 17.47 4.81
N PRO A 66 12.40 18.06 3.71
CA PRO A 66 13.30 17.37 2.78
C PRO A 66 14.63 16.88 3.39
N SER A 67 15.10 17.54 4.45
CA SER A 67 16.32 17.12 5.18
C SER A 67 16.06 16.00 6.18
N ASP A 68 14.80 15.75 6.55
CA ASP A 68 14.40 14.68 7.45
C ASP A 68 14.05 13.42 6.64
N ASN A 69 14.82 12.35 6.82
CA ASN A 69 14.51 11.07 6.20
C ASN A 69 13.45 10.34 7.04
N ARG A 70 12.20 10.80 7.00
CA ARG A 70 11.04 10.10 7.57
C ARG A 70 9.79 10.38 6.76
N ILE A 71 8.92 9.40 6.71
CA ILE A 71 7.61 9.54 6.06
C ILE A 71 6.50 9.40 7.10
N VAL A 72 5.45 10.18 6.90
CA VAL A 72 4.24 10.13 7.72
C VAL A 72 3.10 9.69 6.82
N ILE A 73 2.57 8.49 7.05
CA ILE A 73 1.47 7.90 6.30
C ILE A 73 0.21 7.98 7.17
N LYS A 74 -0.86 8.57 6.63
CA LYS A 74 -2.17 8.62 7.25
C LYS A 74 -3.11 7.68 6.52
N VAL A 75 -3.79 6.83 7.27
CA VAL A 75 -4.75 5.85 6.72
C VAL A 75 -6.05 5.95 7.51
N ARG A 76 -7.17 5.95 6.78
CA ARG A 76 -8.53 5.86 7.30
C ARG A 76 -9.25 4.73 6.58
N ALA A 77 -9.65 3.72 7.33
CA ALA A 77 -10.48 2.63 6.84
C ALA A 77 -11.98 2.98 6.99
N ALA A 78 -12.80 2.36 6.16
CA ALA A 78 -14.25 2.41 6.27
C ALA A 78 -14.66 1.74 7.58
N SER A 79 -15.53 2.40 8.33
CA SER A 79 -16.31 1.76 9.38
C SER A 79 -17.68 1.46 8.80
N ALA A 80 -18.27 0.30 9.15
CA ALA A 80 -19.59 -0.15 8.70
C ALA A 80 -20.75 0.88 8.81
N GLN A 81 -20.54 2.02 9.48
CA GLN A 81 -21.51 3.10 9.67
C GLN A 81 -21.62 4.09 8.50
N SER A 82 -20.74 4.07 7.48
CA SER A 82 -20.86 4.94 6.30
C SER A 82 -21.61 4.31 5.12
N LEU A 83 -22.42 3.27 5.38
CA LEU A 83 -23.34 2.63 4.44
C LEU A 83 -24.60 3.47 4.14
N GLY A 84 -24.49 4.79 4.11
CA GLY A 84 -25.56 5.69 3.64
C GLY A 84 -25.43 6.09 2.17
N PHE A 85 -24.23 5.99 1.57
CA PHE A 85 -23.94 6.65 0.29
C PHE A 85 -23.66 5.70 -0.89
N LEU A 86 -23.40 4.41 -0.64
CA LEU A 86 -23.03 3.43 -1.68
C LEU A 86 -24.18 2.51 -2.12
N PHE A 87 -25.39 2.67 -1.56
CA PHE A 87 -26.53 1.83 -1.95
C PHE A 87 -27.20 2.28 -3.28
N LEU A 88 -26.95 3.52 -3.74
CA LEU A 88 -27.59 4.05 -4.95
C LEU A 88 -26.79 3.79 -6.25
N SER A 89 -25.51 3.40 -6.16
CA SER A 89 -24.67 3.14 -7.35
C SER A 89 -24.77 1.70 -7.84
N ALA A 90 -25.10 0.74 -6.98
CA ALA A 90 -25.15 -0.68 -7.31
C ALA A 90 -26.39 -1.10 -8.13
N VAL A 91 -27.38 -0.20 -8.30
CA VAL A 91 -28.59 -0.47 -9.09
C VAL A 91 -28.38 -0.18 -10.59
N ARG A 92 -27.29 0.47 -11.01
CA ARG A 92 -27.21 1.08 -12.36
C ARG A 92 -26.36 0.37 -13.42
N THR A 93 -25.67 -0.74 -13.13
CA THR A 93 -24.95 -1.49 -14.17
C THR A 93 -25.31 -2.97 -14.14
N ARG A 94 -26.50 -3.27 -14.67
CA ARG A 94 -26.77 -4.58 -15.30
C ARG A 94 -26.52 -4.42 -16.79
N ASP A 95 -25.26 -4.49 -17.21
CA ASP A 95 -24.93 -4.74 -18.61
C ASP A 95 -24.99 -6.27 -18.85
N PRO A 96 -25.94 -6.79 -19.63
CA PRO A 96 -26.12 -8.23 -19.81
C PRO A 96 -25.14 -8.87 -20.79
N LEU A 97 -24.09 -8.16 -21.23
CA LEU A 97 -23.15 -8.62 -22.28
C LEU A 97 -21.75 -9.00 -21.78
N ALA A 98 -21.49 -8.95 -20.47
CA ALA A 98 -20.16 -9.20 -19.89
C ALA A 98 -19.91 -10.66 -19.44
N LEU A 99 -20.65 -11.65 -19.95
CA LEU A 99 -20.55 -13.05 -19.51
C LEU A 99 -19.49 -13.91 -20.24
N THR A 100 -18.74 -13.37 -21.20
CA THR A 100 -17.79 -14.17 -22.03
C THR A 100 -16.32 -13.86 -21.80
N ALA A 101 -15.98 -12.82 -21.04
CA ALA A 101 -14.61 -12.50 -20.73
C ALA A 101 -14.14 -13.34 -19.54
N ARG A 102 -13.21 -14.28 -19.79
CA ARG A 102 -12.43 -14.92 -18.73
C ARG A 102 -11.86 -13.80 -17.86
N PRO A 103 -12.14 -13.77 -16.53
CA PRO A 103 -11.63 -12.69 -15.70
C PRO A 103 -10.10 -12.67 -15.87
N PRO A 104 -9.48 -11.48 -16.06
CA PRO A 104 -8.03 -11.39 -16.01
C PRO A 104 -7.56 -12.04 -14.71
N PRO A 105 -6.37 -12.67 -14.67
CA PRO A 105 -5.86 -13.28 -13.45
C PRO A 105 -6.03 -12.24 -12.35
N SER A 106 -6.86 -12.58 -11.36
CA SER A 106 -7.26 -11.65 -10.32
C SER A 106 -5.99 -11.17 -9.66
N ARG A 107 -5.57 -9.95 -10.00
CA ARG A 107 -4.51 -9.24 -9.30
C ARG A 107 -4.78 -9.48 -7.81
N PRO A 108 -3.80 -9.88 -6.99
CA PRO A 108 -4.00 -9.86 -5.55
C PRO A 108 -4.42 -8.43 -5.23
N GLN A 109 -5.70 -8.24 -4.94
CA GLN A 109 -6.24 -6.99 -4.48
C GLN A 109 -6.28 -7.11 -2.97
N VAL A 110 -6.00 -6.01 -2.30
CA VAL A 110 -6.20 -5.88 -0.86
C VAL A 110 -7.71 -6.08 -0.62
N HIS A 111 -8.10 -7.27 -0.18
CA HIS A 111 -9.49 -7.60 0.17
C HIS A 111 -9.62 -7.45 1.67
N THR A 112 -9.52 -6.22 2.10
CA THR A 112 -9.76 -5.90 3.49
C THR A 112 -11.23 -6.18 3.80
N THR A 113 -11.50 -6.81 4.95
CA THR A 113 -12.88 -7.06 5.39
C THR A 113 -13.49 -5.80 5.99
N LYS A 114 -14.82 -5.66 5.96
CA LYS A 114 -15.61 -4.48 6.38
C LYS A 114 -15.40 -3.97 7.82
N ASN A 115 -14.56 -4.64 8.61
CA ASN A 115 -14.24 -4.32 10.02
C ASN A 115 -12.74 -4.18 10.28
N SER A 116 -11.93 -4.00 9.24
CA SER A 116 -10.48 -3.98 9.41
C SER A 116 -9.99 -2.75 10.17
N SER A 117 -8.94 -2.96 10.96
CA SER A 117 -8.20 -1.86 11.54
C SER A 117 -7.26 -1.23 10.50
N PRO A 118 -6.90 0.07 10.61
CA PRO A 118 -5.89 0.68 9.75
C PRO A 118 -4.55 -0.07 9.72
N MET A 119 -4.24 -0.79 10.80
CA MET A 119 -3.06 -1.64 10.91
C MET A 119 -3.17 -2.90 10.04
N GLN A 120 -4.37 -3.49 9.96
CA GLN A 120 -4.63 -4.63 9.09
C GLN A 120 -4.55 -4.21 7.62
N ALA A 121 -5.21 -3.13 7.23
CA ALA A 121 -5.14 -2.61 5.85
C ALA A 121 -3.68 -2.32 5.43
N MET A 122 -2.88 -1.75 6.33
CA MET A 122 -1.45 -1.53 6.09
C MET A 122 -0.67 -2.83 5.90
N THR A 123 -0.96 -3.87 6.71
CA THR A 123 -0.29 -5.17 6.62
C THR A 123 -0.63 -5.87 5.30
N GLU A 124 -1.91 -5.92 4.96
CA GLU A 124 -2.39 -6.53 3.72
C GLU A 124 -1.85 -5.81 2.47
N ALA A 125 -1.74 -4.47 2.51
CA ALA A 125 -1.12 -3.70 1.42
C ALA A 125 0.35 -4.06 1.22
N VAL A 126 1.11 -4.30 2.30
CA VAL A 126 2.52 -4.69 2.24
C VAL A 126 2.67 -6.13 1.74
N ASP A 127 1.83 -7.05 2.20
CA ASP A 127 1.85 -8.45 1.75
C ASP A 127 1.47 -8.56 0.27
N CYS A 128 0.50 -7.75 -0.17
CA CYS A 128 0.15 -7.62 -1.58
C CYS A 128 1.35 -7.12 -2.41
N LEU A 129 2.05 -6.07 -1.96
CA LEU A 129 3.26 -5.57 -2.63
C LEU A 129 4.33 -6.64 -2.77
N ARG A 130 4.57 -7.38 -1.69
CA ARG A 130 5.56 -8.45 -1.66
C ARG A 130 5.25 -9.53 -2.69
N THR A 131 3.98 -9.93 -2.78
CA THR A 131 3.52 -10.94 -3.74
C THR A 131 3.70 -10.44 -5.17
N GLU A 132 3.27 -9.21 -5.47
CA GLU A 132 3.43 -8.63 -6.81
C GLU A 132 4.91 -8.55 -7.25
N ILE A 133 5.81 -8.12 -6.35
CA ILE A 133 7.24 -8.05 -6.67
C ILE A 133 7.82 -9.45 -6.89
N THR A 134 7.40 -10.43 -6.10
CA THR A 134 7.86 -11.82 -6.24
C THR A 134 7.39 -12.41 -7.57
N ASP A 135 6.14 -12.18 -7.95
CA ASP A 135 5.58 -12.63 -9.23
C ASP A 135 6.30 -12.02 -10.42
N ILE A 136 6.62 -10.72 -10.36
CA ILE A 136 7.38 -10.04 -11.42
C ILE A 136 8.81 -10.61 -11.48
N SER A 137 9.44 -10.81 -10.33
CA SER A 137 10.78 -11.38 -10.25
C SER A 137 10.83 -12.77 -10.88
N GLN A 138 9.84 -13.62 -10.63
CA GLN A 138 9.81 -14.98 -11.19
C GLN A 138 9.61 -14.94 -12.70
N LYS A 139 8.64 -14.16 -13.20
CA LYS A 139 8.39 -14.02 -14.64
C LYS A 139 9.63 -13.55 -15.40
N PHE A 140 10.38 -12.62 -14.80
CA PHE A 140 11.62 -12.14 -15.39
C PHE A 140 12.69 -13.23 -15.49
N VAL A 141 12.84 -14.05 -14.44
CA VAL A 141 13.78 -15.19 -14.46
C VAL A 141 13.39 -16.20 -15.53
N ASP A 142 12.11 -16.58 -15.60
CA ASP A 142 11.60 -17.54 -16.58
C ASP A 142 11.84 -17.06 -18.03
N GLU A 143 11.67 -15.76 -18.28
CA GLU A 143 11.90 -15.16 -19.58
C GLU A 143 13.40 -15.13 -19.95
N VAL A 144 14.28 -14.79 -19.01
CA VAL A 144 15.73 -14.83 -19.20
C VAL A 144 16.22 -16.25 -19.51
N ASP A 145 15.67 -17.25 -18.83
CA ASP A 145 16.05 -18.64 -19.07
C ASP A 145 15.53 -19.14 -20.42
N SER A 146 14.34 -18.70 -20.84
CA SER A 146 13.81 -18.95 -22.19
C SER A 146 14.69 -18.32 -23.28
N PHE A 147 15.20 -17.10 -23.07
CA PHE A 147 16.14 -16.47 -24.01
C PHE A 147 17.47 -17.21 -24.12
N ARG A 148 17.99 -17.75 -23.02
CA ARG A 148 19.22 -18.55 -23.00
C ARG A 148 19.04 -19.88 -23.75
N ALA A 149 17.89 -20.53 -23.58
CA ALA A 149 17.58 -21.80 -24.24
C ALA A 149 17.45 -21.65 -25.77
N ASN A 150 16.94 -20.52 -26.27
CA ASN A 150 16.76 -20.27 -27.70
C ASN A 150 18.04 -19.81 -28.45
N GLN A 151 19.13 -19.51 -27.73
CA GLN A 151 20.42 -19.13 -28.31
C GLN A 151 21.42 -20.29 -28.45
N GLN A 152 21.05 -21.49 -28.00
CA GLN A 152 21.78 -22.74 -28.21
C GLN A 152 21.12 -23.54 -29.35
#